data_AF-A0ABD1M5D2-F1
#
_entry.id   AF-A0ABD1M5D2-F1
#
_cell.length_a   1.000
_cell.length_b   1.000
_cell.length_c   1.000
_cell.angle_alpha   90.00
_cell.angle_beta   90.00
_cell.angle_gamma   90.00
#
_symmetry.space_group_name_H-M   'P 1'
#
loop_
_entity.id
_entity.type
_entity.pdbx_description
1 polymer ?
#
loop_
_entity_poly.entity_id
_entity_poly.type
_entity_poly.pdbx_seq_one_letter_code
_entity_poly.pdbx_strand_id
1 'polypeptide(L)'
;MDQIRHRRSARLANSGSPAHAYPSNHHKRNQDMVSHTTNSEASVTSPQKRTHLMPPDPTNFKVSQGMHESSPPKPIYNVHNELSNFKSQQLEEVKNITDFKTHALPLEQIKRILKYDEDVDIISSDACPVFSKACEMFIKQLTLRSWAHAEENKKKTLHRSDIAAAILEPAEYDFLTDFVPKDDISTNDGKHIDRDMGQDP
;
A
#
# COMPACT_ATOMS: atom_id res chain seq x y z
N MET A 1 -64.53 -40.30 21.06
CA MET A 1 -64.20 -41.70 20.77
C MET A 1 -62.76 -41.75 20.27
N ASP A 2 -61.77 -41.50 21.13
CA ASP A 2 -61.25 -42.47 22.12
C ASP A 2 -60.57 -43.64 21.39
N GLN A 3 -59.32 -44.05 21.64
CA GLN A 3 -58.47 -43.88 22.82
C GLN A 3 -57.05 -44.47 22.57
N ILE A 4 -56.08 -43.97 23.33
CA ILE A 4 -55.00 -44.71 24.04
C ILE A 4 -53.80 -45.22 23.19
N ARG A 5 -52.58 -44.65 23.29
CA ARG A 5 -51.64 -44.43 24.43
C ARG A 5 -50.92 -45.73 24.85
N HIS A 6 -49.59 -45.72 24.75
CA HIS A 6 -48.59 -46.13 25.77
C HIS A 6 -47.36 -46.82 25.19
N ARG A 7 -46.21 -46.17 25.35
CA ARG A 7 -44.99 -46.64 26.04
C ARG A 7 -43.82 -45.77 25.55
N ARG A 8 -42.82 -45.38 26.32
CA ARG A 8 -42.57 -45.14 27.76
C ARG A 8 -41.19 -44.44 27.75
N SER A 9 -41.01 -43.45 28.63
CA SER A 9 -39.77 -42.70 28.82
C SER A 9 -38.54 -43.58 29.12
N ALA A 10 -37.36 -43.10 28.72
CA ALA A 10 -36.14 -43.22 29.50
C ALA A 10 -35.29 -41.96 29.32
N ARG A 11 -35.15 -41.19 30.41
CA ARG A 11 -34.09 -40.19 30.62
C ARG A 11 -32.83 -40.92 31.08
N LEU A 12 -31.67 -40.57 30.52
CA LEU A 12 -30.39 -40.67 31.21
C LEU A 12 -29.63 -39.36 30.98
N ALA A 13 -29.09 -38.84 32.08
CA ALA A 13 -28.21 -37.69 32.15
C ALA A 13 -26.75 -38.16 32.13
N ASN A 14 -25.86 -37.42 31.45
CA ASN A 14 -24.43 -37.26 31.78
C ASN A 14 -23.84 -36.29 30.74
N SER A 15 -23.39 -35.08 31.10
CA SER A 15 -22.11 -34.70 31.74
C SER A 15 -21.03 -34.30 30.73
N GLY A 16 -20.52 -33.07 30.86
CA GLY A 16 -19.12 -32.76 30.56
C GLY A 16 -18.82 -32.26 29.15
N SER A 17 -18.49 -30.96 29.07
CA SER A 17 -17.85 -30.25 27.95
C SER A 17 -16.50 -30.89 27.54
N PRO A 18 -15.90 -30.49 26.40
CA PRO A 18 -15.08 -29.28 26.44
C PRO A 18 -15.25 -28.32 25.26
N ALA A 19 -15.12 -27.04 25.59
CA ALA A 19 -14.99 -25.93 24.65
C ALA A 19 -13.70 -26.05 23.85
N HIS A 20 -13.79 -25.92 22.52
CA HIS A 20 -12.62 -25.77 21.66
C HIS A 20 -12.05 -24.35 21.83
N ALA A 21 -10.86 -24.29 22.42
CA ALA A 21 -10.05 -23.09 22.55
C ALA A 21 -9.46 -22.66 21.20
N TYR A 22 -9.51 -21.36 20.91
CA TYR A 22 -8.74 -20.73 19.83
C TYR A 22 -7.26 -20.63 20.21
N PRO A 23 -6.31 -20.87 19.30
CA PRO A 23 -4.90 -20.64 19.56
C PRO A 23 -4.57 -19.13 19.51
N SER A 24 -3.99 -18.64 20.60
CA SER A 24 -3.45 -17.30 20.79
C SER A 24 -1.99 -17.26 20.33
N ASN A 25 -1.64 -16.39 19.39
CA ASN A 25 -0.26 -16.20 18.92
C ASN A 25 0.49 -15.26 19.86
N HIS A 26 1.28 -15.82 20.77
CA HIS A 26 2.23 -15.07 21.59
C HIS A 26 3.55 -14.83 20.87
N HIS A 27 3.88 -13.55 20.70
CA HIS A 27 5.20 -13.00 20.38
C HIS A 27 6.29 -13.58 21.32
N LYS A 28 7.32 -14.20 20.74
CA LYS A 28 8.57 -14.50 21.46
C LYS A 28 9.58 -13.39 21.19
N ARG A 29 9.83 -12.61 22.24
CA ARG A 29 10.85 -11.55 22.34
C ARG A 29 12.20 -12.23 22.67
N ASN A 30 13.22 -12.04 21.83
CA ASN A 30 14.59 -12.46 22.15
C ASN A 30 15.31 -11.33 22.90
N GLN A 31 15.54 -11.57 24.20
CA GLN A 31 16.63 -11.05 25.04
C GLN A 31 17.32 -12.34 25.53
N ASP A 32 18.65 -12.51 25.58
CA ASP A 32 19.68 -11.68 26.17
C ASP A 32 21.04 -11.97 25.51
N MET A 33 21.98 -11.01 25.56
CA MET A 33 23.29 -11.23 26.20
C MET A 33 24.02 -9.89 26.36
N VAL A 34 24.29 -9.56 27.61
CA VAL A 34 25.02 -8.39 28.11
C VAL A 34 26.43 -8.84 28.50
N SER A 35 27.47 -8.06 28.21
CA SER A 35 28.74 -8.13 28.95
C SER A 35 29.47 -6.77 28.97
N HIS A 36 29.45 -6.16 30.16
CA HIS A 36 30.53 -5.48 30.88
C HIS A 36 31.40 -4.38 30.23
N THR A 37 31.13 -3.14 30.67
CA THR A 37 32.02 -2.18 31.37
C THR A 37 33.54 -2.38 31.33
N THR A 38 34.31 -1.32 31.05
CA THR A 38 35.04 -0.48 32.04
C THR A 38 35.78 0.71 31.39
N ASN A 39 35.76 1.85 32.10
CA ASN A 39 36.64 3.02 31.91
C ASN A 39 38.03 2.77 32.51
N SER A 40 39.08 3.41 31.98
CA SER A 40 40.31 3.90 32.67
C SER A 40 41.22 4.60 31.63
N GLU A 41 41.40 5.92 31.69
CA GLU A 41 42.49 6.67 32.35
C GLU A 41 43.81 6.78 31.55
N ALA A 42 44.01 7.99 31.01
CA ALA A 42 45.20 8.86 31.01
C ALA A 42 46.64 8.31 30.84
N SER A 43 47.44 8.97 29.97
CA SER A 43 48.58 9.87 30.33
C SER A 43 49.85 9.78 29.43
N VAL A 44 50.41 10.97 29.09
CA VAL A 44 51.82 11.35 28.74
C VAL A 44 52.41 10.81 27.40
N THR A 45 53.05 11.56 26.47
CA THR A 45 54.21 12.49 26.54
C THR A 45 54.38 13.40 25.29
N SER A 46 55.05 14.54 25.49
CA SER A 46 55.43 15.69 24.62
C SER A 46 56.62 15.39 23.65
N PRO A 47 57.30 16.31 22.88
CA PRO A 47 57.18 17.80 22.75
C PRO A 47 57.42 18.48 21.36
N GLN A 48 56.92 19.74 21.26
CA GLN A 48 57.52 20.99 20.70
C GLN A 48 57.97 21.16 19.23
N LYS A 49 57.44 22.23 18.58
CA LYS A 49 58.24 23.45 18.27
C LYS A 49 57.35 24.70 18.03
N ARG A 50 57.72 25.79 18.71
CA ARG A 50 57.16 27.15 18.67
C ARG A 50 57.76 27.96 17.51
N THR A 51 57.02 29.00 17.09
CA THR A 51 57.38 30.36 16.58
C THR A 51 56.29 30.70 15.54
N HIS A 52 55.65 31.86 15.44
CA HIS A 52 55.87 33.24 15.89
C HIS A 52 54.51 34.00 15.77
N LEU A 53 54.35 35.10 16.50
CA LEU A 53 53.13 35.90 16.74
C LEU A 53 52.79 36.91 15.61
N MET A 54 51.49 37.14 15.32
CA MET A 54 50.77 38.44 15.36
C MET A 54 49.38 38.38 14.65
N PRO A 55 48.43 39.30 14.98
CA PRO A 55 46.97 39.13 14.88
C PRO A 55 46.35 39.95 13.70
N PRO A 56 45.00 40.05 13.56
CA PRO A 56 44.28 40.11 12.28
C PRO A 56 44.11 41.51 11.69
N ASP A 57 43.79 41.58 10.38
CA ASP A 57 43.19 42.78 9.75
C ASP A 57 41.87 42.43 9.03
N PRO A 58 40.82 43.28 9.08
CA PRO A 58 39.45 42.92 8.77
C PRO A 58 38.97 43.55 7.46
N THR A 59 38.93 42.81 6.35
CA THR A 59 38.13 43.25 5.18
C THR A 59 37.91 42.10 4.22
N ASN A 60 36.75 41.43 4.31
CA ASN A 60 35.91 41.13 3.14
C ASN A 60 34.58 40.51 3.57
N PHE A 61 33.60 41.35 3.88
CA PHE A 61 32.20 40.95 3.79
C PHE A 61 31.83 40.95 2.31
N LYS A 62 32.06 39.81 1.63
CA LYS A 62 31.47 39.57 0.32
C LYS A 62 30.15 38.83 0.54
N VAL A 63 29.08 39.60 0.70
CA VAL A 63 27.71 39.13 0.48
C VAL A 63 27.61 38.75 -0.99
N SER A 64 27.82 37.47 -1.29
CA SER A 64 27.32 36.88 -2.52
C SER A 64 25.94 36.31 -2.21
N GLN A 65 24.91 37.10 -2.52
CA GLN A 65 23.59 36.57 -2.84
C GLN A 65 23.75 35.68 -4.08
N GLY A 66 24.02 34.40 -3.86
CA GLY A 66 23.70 33.35 -4.80
C GLY A 66 22.28 32.92 -4.49
N MET A 67 21.36 33.21 -5.41
CA MET A 67 20.00 32.69 -5.40
C MET A 67 20.07 31.16 -5.30
N HIS A 68 19.84 30.62 -4.11
CA HIS A 68 19.43 29.23 -3.96
C HIS A 68 18.00 29.17 -4.50
N GLU A 69 17.88 28.97 -5.81
CA GLU A 69 16.66 28.42 -6.37
C GLU A 69 16.57 26.98 -5.87
N SER A 70 15.98 26.83 -4.69
CA SER A 70 15.56 25.54 -4.18
C SER A 70 14.50 25.03 -5.14
N SER A 71 14.93 24.27 -6.15
CA SER A 71 14.05 23.36 -6.85
C SER A 71 13.22 22.64 -5.78
N PRO A 72 11.89 22.58 -5.92
CA PRO A 72 11.07 21.83 -4.99
C PRO A 72 11.68 20.41 -4.87
N PRO A 73 11.77 19.85 -3.65
CA PRO A 73 12.29 18.51 -3.48
C PRO A 73 11.48 17.60 -4.40
N LYS A 74 12.17 16.97 -5.36
CA LYS A 74 11.53 15.95 -6.21
C LYS A 74 10.87 14.96 -5.26
N PRO A 75 9.60 14.58 -5.48
CA PRO A 75 8.92 13.63 -4.62
C PRO A 75 9.81 12.39 -4.46
N ILE A 76 10.04 12.00 -3.20
CA ILE A 76 11.00 10.97 -2.79
C ILE A 76 10.61 9.57 -3.32
N TYR A 77 9.45 9.46 -3.95
CA TYR A 77 8.91 8.23 -4.54
C TYR A 77 8.73 8.40 -6.05
N ASN A 78 9.50 7.64 -6.85
CA ASN A 78 9.28 7.59 -8.29
C ASN A 78 8.41 6.39 -8.61
N VAL A 79 7.08 6.57 -8.61
CA VAL A 79 6.12 5.48 -8.89
C VAL A 79 6.42 4.81 -10.23
N HIS A 80 6.98 5.54 -11.20
CA HIS A 80 7.39 4.99 -12.48
C HIS A 80 8.46 3.90 -12.34
N ASN A 81 9.46 4.10 -11.46
CA ASN A 81 10.51 3.12 -11.22
C ASN A 81 9.95 1.88 -10.51
N GLU A 82 9.10 2.06 -9.50
CA GLU A 82 8.48 0.94 -8.80
C GLU A 82 7.58 0.13 -9.72
N LEU A 83 6.79 0.81 -10.55
CA LEU A 83 5.93 0.16 -11.52
C LEU A 83 6.74 -0.62 -12.57
N SER A 84 7.87 -0.07 -13.02
CA SER A 84 8.78 -0.76 -13.94
C SER A 84 9.37 -2.02 -13.31
N ASN A 85 9.80 -1.93 -12.05
CA ASN A 85 10.32 -3.07 -11.29
C ASN A 85 9.23 -4.13 -11.08
N PHE A 86 8.03 -3.71 -10.67
CA PHE A 86 6.87 -4.56 -10.49
C PHE A 86 6.51 -5.30 -11.79
N LYS A 87 6.45 -4.58 -12.91
CA LYS A 87 6.16 -5.19 -14.23
C LYS A 87 7.23 -6.20 -14.63
N SER A 88 8.51 -5.90 -14.37
CA SER A 88 9.61 -6.83 -14.65
C SER A 88 9.52 -8.11 -13.82
N GLN A 89 9.21 -7.99 -12.52
CA GLN A 89 9.02 -9.13 -11.64
C GLN A 89 7.79 -9.97 -12.04
N GLN A 90 6.66 -9.34 -12.33
CA GLN A 90 5.45 -10.04 -12.78
C GLN A 90 5.66 -10.75 -14.13
N LEU A 91 6.41 -10.14 -15.05
CA LEU A 91 6.73 -10.78 -16.33
C LEU A 91 7.56 -12.06 -16.13
N GLU A 92 8.54 -12.01 -15.23
CA GLU A 92 9.36 -13.18 -14.91
C GLU A 92 8.54 -14.26 -14.19
N GLU A 93 7.65 -13.85 -13.28
CA GLU A 93 6.71 -14.77 -12.63
C GLU A 93 5.83 -15.48 -13.66
N VAL A 94 5.26 -14.74 -14.62
CA VAL A 94 4.40 -15.29 -15.69
C VAL A 94 5.17 -16.27 -16.59
N LYS A 95 6.42 -15.99 -16.94
CA LYS A 95 7.26 -16.91 -17.74
C LYS A 95 7.50 -18.25 -17.04
N ASN A 96 7.52 -18.25 -15.71
CA ASN A 96 7.77 -19.43 -14.89
C ASN A 96 6.48 -20.22 -14.56
N ILE A 97 5.30 -19.72 -14.97
CA ILE A 97 4.04 -20.47 -14.83
C ILE A 97 4.08 -21.63 -15.83
N THR A 98 4.21 -22.84 -15.30
CA THR A 98 4.21 -24.09 -16.08
C THR A 98 2.87 -24.81 -16.01
N ASP A 99 2.07 -24.57 -14.96
CA ASP A 99 0.71 -25.09 -14.84
C ASP A 99 -0.28 -24.09 -14.21
N PHE A 100 -1.49 -24.10 -14.75
CA PHE A 100 -2.61 -23.27 -14.29
C PHE A 100 -3.44 -23.99 -13.23
N LYS A 101 -2.80 -24.58 -12.21
CA LYS A 101 -3.52 -25.33 -11.17
C LYS A 101 -3.88 -24.48 -9.96
N THR A 102 -3.07 -23.46 -9.67
CA THR A 102 -3.27 -22.58 -8.52
C THR A 102 -3.61 -21.18 -9.00
N HIS A 103 -4.74 -20.67 -8.55
CA HIS A 103 -5.27 -19.38 -8.95
C HIS A 103 -5.61 -18.53 -7.73
N ALA A 104 -5.25 -17.24 -7.77
CA ALA A 104 -5.62 -16.28 -6.74
C ALA A 104 -7.13 -15.98 -6.73
N LEU A 105 -7.79 -16.15 -7.89
CA LEU A 105 -9.21 -15.87 -8.08
C LEU A 105 -9.97 -17.13 -8.52
N PRO A 106 -11.22 -17.32 -8.03
CA PRO A 106 -12.02 -18.48 -8.36
C PRO A 106 -12.48 -18.48 -9.84
N LEU A 107 -12.07 -19.49 -10.60
CA LEU A 107 -12.37 -19.59 -12.03
C LEU A 107 -13.87 -19.56 -12.36
N GLU A 108 -14.71 -20.18 -11.53
CA GLU A 108 -16.16 -20.19 -11.73
C GLU A 108 -16.82 -18.81 -11.56
N GLN A 109 -16.22 -17.90 -10.79
CA GLN A 109 -16.70 -16.52 -10.71
C GLN A 109 -16.27 -15.73 -11.94
N ILE A 110 -15.02 -15.91 -12.38
CA ILE A 110 -14.51 -15.31 -13.62
C ILE A 110 -15.37 -15.75 -14.81
N LYS A 111 -15.65 -17.05 -14.94
CA LYS A 111 -16.50 -17.60 -16.00
C LYS A 111 -17.90 -16.99 -16.00
N ARG A 112 -18.50 -16.77 -14.83
CA ARG A 112 -19.81 -16.09 -14.71
C ARG A 112 -19.76 -14.64 -15.15
N ILE A 113 -18.69 -13.91 -14.83
CA ILE A 113 -18.50 -12.53 -15.29
C ILE A 113 -18.34 -12.50 -16.81
N LEU A 114 -17.55 -13.41 -17.39
CA LEU A 114 -17.36 -13.50 -18.84
C LEU A 114 -18.67 -13.84 -19.57
N LYS A 115 -19.51 -14.70 -19.00
CA LYS A 115 -20.84 -15.06 -19.52
C LYS A 115 -21.95 -14.06 -19.15
N TYR A 116 -21.63 -12.96 -18.48
CA TYR A 116 -22.62 -11.92 -18.22
C TYR A 116 -23.04 -11.24 -19.52
N ASP A 117 -22.15 -11.20 -20.51
CA ASP A 117 -22.45 -10.78 -21.87
C ASP A 117 -23.26 -11.87 -22.59
N GLU A 118 -24.46 -11.51 -23.08
CA GLU A 118 -25.39 -12.42 -23.75
C GLU A 118 -24.82 -13.01 -25.05
N ASP A 119 -23.87 -12.31 -25.68
CA ASP A 119 -23.25 -12.72 -26.93
C ASP A 119 -22.09 -13.73 -26.72
N VAL A 120 -21.76 -14.09 -25.46
CA VAL A 120 -20.67 -15.01 -25.12
C VAL A 120 -21.19 -16.42 -24.78
N ASP A 121 -21.25 -17.28 -25.80
CA ASP A 121 -21.71 -18.67 -25.61
C ASP A 121 -20.59 -19.62 -25.14
N ILE A 122 -19.44 -19.64 -25.83
CA ILE A 122 -18.35 -20.57 -25.52
C ILE A 122 -17.13 -19.80 -25.02
N ILE A 123 -16.59 -20.26 -23.88
CA ILE A 123 -15.34 -19.76 -23.31
C ILE A 123 -14.31 -20.89 -23.41
N SER A 124 -13.16 -20.60 -24.02
CA SER A 124 -12.04 -21.53 -24.10
C SER A 124 -11.58 -21.97 -22.70
N SER A 125 -11.09 -23.20 -22.57
CA SER A 125 -10.55 -23.74 -21.31
C SER A 125 -9.46 -22.86 -20.70
N ASP A 126 -8.70 -22.17 -21.55
CA ASP A 126 -7.50 -21.44 -21.15
C ASP A 126 -7.80 -19.98 -20.79
N ALA A 127 -8.99 -19.47 -21.17
CA ALA A 127 -9.36 -18.07 -20.97
C ALA A 127 -9.49 -17.74 -19.48
N CYS A 128 -10.23 -18.55 -18.71
CA CYS A 128 -10.46 -18.28 -17.27
C CYS A 128 -9.15 -18.27 -16.46
N PRO A 129 -8.23 -19.25 -16.64
CA PRO A 129 -6.89 -19.19 -16.05
C PRO A 129 -6.10 -17.92 -16.37
N VAL A 130 -6.08 -17.51 -17.64
CA VAL A 130 -5.38 -16.30 -18.09
C VAL A 130 -5.98 -15.06 -17.44
N PHE A 131 -7.32 -14.95 -17.42
CA PHE A 131 -8.00 -13.86 -16.72
C PHE A 131 -7.69 -13.85 -15.22
N SER A 132 -7.60 -15.01 -14.56
CA SER A 132 -7.23 -15.04 -13.15
C SER A 132 -5.86 -14.39 -12.92
N LYS A 133 -4.87 -14.68 -13.77
CA LYS A 133 -3.52 -14.10 -13.62
C LYS A 133 -3.50 -12.62 -14.02
N ALA A 134 -4.18 -12.27 -15.11
CA ALA A 134 -4.27 -10.89 -15.57
C ALA A 134 -4.97 -9.98 -14.54
N CYS A 135 -6.08 -10.43 -13.95
CA CYS A 135 -6.79 -9.71 -12.90
C CYS A 135 -5.95 -9.56 -11.63
N GLU A 136 -5.17 -10.58 -11.25
CA GLU A 136 -4.23 -10.49 -10.13
C GLU A 136 -3.19 -9.37 -10.37
N MET A 137 -2.59 -9.34 -11.55
CA MET A 137 -1.64 -8.31 -11.95
C MET A 137 -2.28 -6.93 -12.01
N PHE A 138 -3.48 -6.84 -12.58
CA PHE A 138 -4.24 -5.62 -12.72
C PHE A 138 -4.55 -4.98 -11.37
N ILE A 139 -5.09 -5.76 -10.42
CA ILE A 139 -5.42 -5.28 -9.07
C ILE A 139 -4.16 -4.75 -8.36
N LYS A 140 -3.06 -5.52 -8.40
CA LYS A 140 -1.78 -5.10 -7.80
C LYS A 140 -1.26 -3.80 -8.42
N GLN A 141 -1.27 -3.70 -9.76
CA GLN A 141 -0.78 -2.52 -10.47
C GLN A 141 -1.61 -1.27 -10.17
N LEU A 142 -2.94 -1.38 -10.24
CA LEU A 142 -3.84 -0.28 -9.92
C LEU A 142 -3.71 0.15 -8.46
N THR A 143 -3.55 -0.81 -7.54
CA THR A 143 -3.33 -0.53 -6.12
C THR A 143 -2.04 0.25 -5.89
N LEU A 144 -0.93 -0.13 -6.53
CA LEU A 144 0.34 0.59 -6.42
C LEU A 144 0.24 2.03 -6.91
N ARG A 145 -0.43 2.28 -8.04
CA ARG A 145 -0.66 3.64 -8.56
C ARG A 145 -1.56 4.45 -7.62
N SER A 146 -2.66 3.87 -7.18
CA SER A 146 -3.59 4.52 -6.26
C SER A 146 -2.91 4.86 -4.92
N TRP A 147 -2.02 3.99 -4.45
CA TRP A 147 -1.25 4.23 -3.23
C TRP A 147 -0.31 5.42 -3.35
N ALA A 148 0.30 5.65 -4.51
CA ALA A 148 1.16 6.82 -4.72
C ALA A 148 0.39 8.14 -4.54
N HIS A 149 -0.87 8.23 -4.98
CA HIS A 149 -1.70 9.40 -4.71
C HIS A 149 -2.09 9.50 -3.22
N ALA A 150 -2.30 8.38 -2.53
CA ALA A 150 -2.53 8.40 -1.09
C ALA A 150 -1.29 8.94 -0.33
N GLU A 151 -0.10 8.50 -0.71
CA GLU A 151 1.18 8.94 -0.13
C GLU A 151 1.49 10.41 -0.44
N GLU A 152 1.24 10.87 -1.67
CA GLU A 152 1.36 12.29 -2.04
C GLU A 152 0.49 13.19 -1.15
N ASN A 153 -0.71 12.70 -0.83
CA ASN A 153 -1.64 13.33 0.09
C ASN A 153 -1.34 13.06 1.58
N LYS A 154 -0.21 12.41 1.90
CA LYS A 154 0.23 12.05 3.26
C LYS A 154 -0.78 11.20 4.05
N LYS A 155 -1.64 10.46 3.34
CA LYS A 155 -2.59 9.53 3.93
C LYS A 155 -1.91 8.19 4.18
N LYS A 156 -2.35 7.47 5.21
CA LYS A 156 -1.95 6.08 5.49
C LYS A 156 -3.07 5.08 5.18
N THR A 157 -4.12 5.55 4.52
CA THR A 157 -5.32 4.80 4.18
C THR A 157 -5.64 5.11 2.74
N LEU A 158 -5.87 4.07 1.94
CA LEU A 158 -6.23 4.20 0.53
C LEU A 158 -7.72 4.54 0.43
N HIS A 159 -8.04 5.65 -0.25
CA HIS A 159 -9.41 6.11 -0.44
C HIS A 159 -9.84 5.97 -1.91
N ARG A 160 -11.15 6.02 -2.14
CA ARG A 160 -11.73 5.97 -3.50
C ARG A 160 -11.25 7.11 -4.39
N SER A 161 -11.04 8.31 -3.82
CA SER A 161 -10.45 9.45 -4.51
C SER A 161 -9.06 9.17 -5.06
N ASP A 162 -8.25 8.36 -4.35
CA ASP A 162 -6.88 8.06 -4.77
C ASP A 162 -6.89 7.05 -5.94
N ILE A 163 -7.89 6.14 -5.97
CA ILE A 163 -8.14 5.23 -7.09
C ILE A 163 -8.67 6.01 -8.31
N ALA A 164 -9.59 6.96 -8.09
CA ALA A 164 -10.11 7.82 -9.14
C ALA A 164 -8.97 8.61 -9.81
N ALA A 165 -8.08 9.22 -9.03
CA ALA A 165 -6.90 9.91 -9.54
C ALA A 165 -6.00 8.97 -10.38
N ALA A 166 -5.74 7.75 -9.89
CA ALA A 166 -4.92 6.78 -10.59
C ALA A 166 -5.51 6.28 -11.92
N ILE A 167 -6.85 6.26 -12.04
CA ILE A 167 -7.56 5.89 -13.27
C ILE A 167 -7.46 7.01 -14.31
N LEU A 168 -7.55 8.26 -13.90
CA LEU A 168 -7.63 9.42 -14.80
C LEU A 168 -6.30 9.85 -15.41
N GLU A 169 -5.16 9.42 -14.86
CA GLU A 169 -3.83 9.80 -15.35
C GLU A 169 -3.38 8.98 -16.60
N PRO A 170 -3.44 7.63 -16.60
CA PRO A 170 -2.93 6.80 -17.70
C PRO A 170 -4.02 6.34 -18.67
N ALA A 171 -3.80 6.48 -19.97
CA ALA A 171 -4.76 6.07 -21.01
C ALA A 171 -5.12 4.56 -21.00
N GLU A 172 -4.27 3.70 -20.42
CA GLU A 172 -4.57 2.26 -20.30
C GLU A 172 -5.74 1.95 -19.35
N TYR A 173 -6.22 2.92 -18.58
CA TYR A 173 -7.37 2.79 -17.67
C TYR A 173 -8.62 3.52 -18.16
N ASP A 174 -8.64 4.05 -19.37
CA ASP A 174 -9.79 4.82 -19.88
C ASP A 174 -11.10 4.01 -19.91
N PHE A 175 -11.00 2.68 -20.05
CA PHE A 175 -12.15 1.77 -19.94
C PHE A 175 -12.85 1.80 -18.57
N LEU A 176 -12.21 2.38 -17.55
CA LEU A 176 -12.75 2.53 -16.20
C LEU A 176 -13.40 3.89 -15.95
N THR A 177 -13.22 4.89 -16.82
CA THR A 177 -13.64 6.28 -16.58
C THR A 177 -15.14 6.36 -16.24
N ASP A 178 -15.98 5.61 -16.95
CA ASP A 178 -17.43 5.60 -16.74
C ASP A 178 -17.89 4.93 -15.43
N PHE A 179 -16.99 4.16 -14.79
CA PHE A 179 -17.26 3.47 -13.52
C PHE A 179 -16.78 4.26 -12.30
N VAL A 180 -16.05 5.36 -12.50
CA VAL A 180 -15.58 6.23 -11.43
C VAL A 180 -16.66 7.28 -11.12
N PRO A 181 -17.21 7.32 -9.89
CA PRO A 181 -18.18 8.33 -9.52
C PRO A 181 -17.56 9.73 -9.55
N LYS A 182 -18.34 10.70 -10.05
CA LYS A 182 -17.89 12.09 -10.20
C LYS A 182 -17.47 12.75 -8.88
N ASP A 183 -18.10 12.36 -7.78
CA ASP A 183 -17.78 12.88 -6.44
C ASP A 183 -16.39 12.43 -5.94
N ASP A 184 -15.85 11.33 -6.48
CA ASP A 184 -14.50 10.86 -6.14
C ASP A 184 -13.41 11.58 -6.98
N ILE A 185 -13.82 12.33 -8.02
CA ILE A 185 -12.92 13.05 -8.96
C ILE A 185 -12.56 14.45 -8.42
N SER A 186 -13.31 14.98 -7.46
CA SER A 186 -13.12 16.33 -6.93
C SER A 186 -12.06 16.42 -5.83
N THR A 187 -10.89 16.99 -6.15
CA THR A 187 -10.39 18.30 -5.66
C THR A 187 -8.92 18.48 -6.07
N ASN A 188 -8.67 19.10 -7.22
CA ASN A 188 -7.44 19.89 -7.39
C ASN A 188 -7.62 21.13 -8.30
N ASP A 189 -8.71 21.19 -9.06
CA ASP A 189 -9.03 22.38 -9.86
C ASP A 189 -10.12 23.22 -9.19
N GLY A 190 -9.72 24.37 -8.63
CA GLY A 190 -10.68 25.42 -8.27
C GLY A 190 -10.52 25.96 -6.86
N LYS A 191 -9.51 26.79 -6.68
CA LYS A 191 -9.51 27.89 -5.71
C LYS A 191 -10.75 28.75 -5.97
N HIS A 192 -11.91 28.39 -5.41
CA HIS A 192 -13.07 29.25 -5.45
C HIS A 192 -12.82 30.37 -4.46
N ILE A 193 -12.51 31.54 -5.02
CA ILE A 193 -12.22 32.77 -4.31
C ILE A 193 -13.52 33.16 -3.63
N ASP A 194 -13.56 33.07 -2.30
CA ASP A 194 -14.56 33.76 -1.49
C ASP A 194 -14.52 35.24 -1.87
N ARG A 195 -15.52 35.70 -2.62
CA ARG A 195 -15.91 37.11 -2.65
C ARG A 195 -17.18 37.23 -1.83
N ASP A 196 -16.98 37.23 -0.53
CA ASP A 196 -17.79 38.01 0.39
C ASP A 196 -17.83 39.46 -0.14
N MET A 197 -18.99 39.85 -0.66
CA MET A 197 -19.34 41.25 -0.88
C MET A 197 -20.61 41.46 -0.07
N GLY A 198 -20.40 41.81 1.20
CA GLY A 198 -21.43 42.27 2.11
C GLY A 198 -22.30 43.33 1.43
N GLN A 199 -23.60 43.06 1.42
CA GLN A 199 -24.61 44.09 1.28
C GLN A 199 -25.08 44.44 2.70
N ASP A 200 -24.65 45.60 3.17
CA ASP A 200 -25.29 46.38 4.22
C ASP A 200 -25.53 47.79 3.65
N PRO A 201 -26.54 48.53 4.12
CA PRO A 201 -27.95 48.19 4.25
C PRO A 201 -28.86 49.04 3.32
#